data_AF-A0A7K3YE11-F1
#
_entry.id   AF-A0A7K3YE11-F1
#
_cell.length_a   1.000
_cell.length_b   1.000
_cell.length_c   1.000
_cell.angle_alpha   90.00
_cell.angle_beta   90.00
_cell.angle_gamma   90.00
#
_symmetry.space_group_name_H-M   'P 1'
#
loop_
_entity.id
_entity.type
_entity.pdbx_description
1 polymer ?
#
loop_
_entity_poly.entity_id
_entity_poly.type
_entity_poly.pdbx_seq_one_letter_code
_entity_poly.pdbx_strand_id
1 'polypeptide(L)'
;FMSLNTPTVEDQLEAFRSEEIDMLVVVPLFLAKGVHINQDIPEILGLPKGEQVGTFQLNGGTVPLVYANPIGSDPLLAELMLKNASDAIAKLKP
;
A
#
# COMPACT_ATOMS: atom_id res chain seq x y z
N PHE A 1 1.77 8.26 -2.88
CA PHE A 1 2.14 8.56 -1.47
C PHE A 1 0.98 9.25 -0.77
N MET A 2 0.91 9.22 0.57
CA MET A 2 -0.21 9.83 1.31
C MET A 2 -0.15 11.37 1.40
N SER A 3 1.03 11.98 1.56
CA SER A 3 1.11 13.43 1.78
C SER A 3 2.49 14.05 1.49
N LEU A 4 3.58 13.40 1.87
CA LEU A 4 4.92 14.01 1.88
C LEU A 4 5.63 14.04 0.52
N ASN A 5 5.16 13.25 -0.45
CA ASN A 5 5.84 13.06 -1.73
C ASN A 5 4.82 12.90 -2.85
N THR A 6 5.28 13.06 -4.08
CA THR A 6 4.50 12.82 -5.29
C THR A 6 4.97 11.56 -6.02
N PRO A 7 4.10 10.91 -6.80
CA PRO A 7 2.67 11.22 -6.96
C PRO A 7 1.86 10.84 -5.71
N THR A 8 0.75 11.56 -5.44
CA THR A 8 -0.18 11.22 -4.36
C THR A 8 -0.98 9.96 -4.73
N VAL A 9 -1.75 9.39 -3.79
CA VAL A 9 -2.63 8.25 -4.11
C VAL A 9 -3.71 8.72 -5.08
N GLU A 10 -4.29 9.89 -4.82
CA GLU A 10 -5.31 10.55 -5.61
C GLU A 10 -4.83 10.84 -7.03
N ASP A 11 -3.61 11.35 -7.21
CA ASP A 11 -3.01 11.59 -8.53
C ASP A 11 -2.96 10.30 -9.37
N GLN A 12 -2.60 9.18 -8.73
CA GLN A 12 -2.50 7.89 -9.41
C GLN A 12 -3.87 7.26 -9.68
N LEU A 13 -4.82 7.40 -8.76
CA LEU A 13 -6.19 6.98 -9.00
C LEU A 13 -6.77 7.75 -10.20
N GLU A 14 -6.57 9.06 -10.29
CA GLU A 14 -7.06 9.82 -11.42
C GLU A 14 -6.39 9.40 -12.73
N ALA A 15 -5.08 9.20 -12.73
CA ALA A 15 -4.35 8.70 -13.90
C ALA A 15 -4.86 7.32 -14.37
N PHE A 16 -5.18 6.42 -13.44
CA PHE A 16 -5.69 5.09 -13.79
C PHE A 16 -7.07 5.09 -14.42
N ARG A 17 -7.86 6.16 -14.28
CA ARG A 17 -9.20 6.20 -14.90
C ARG A 17 -9.17 6.07 -16.42
N SER A 18 -8.08 6.49 -17.06
CA SER A 18 -7.91 6.41 -18.52
C SER A 18 -7.16 5.16 -19.00
N GLU A 19 -6.65 4.35 -18.08
CA GLU A 19 -5.90 3.13 -18.41
C GLU A 19 -6.85 1.95 -18.69
N GLU A 20 -6.36 1.00 -19.49
CA GLU A 20 -7.05 -0.26 -19.76
C GLU A 20 -6.54 -1.33 -18.76
N ILE A 21 -7.19 -1.39 -17.60
CA ILE A 21 -6.88 -2.37 -16.54
C ILE A 21 -8.10 -3.24 -16.23
N ASP A 22 -7.88 -4.50 -15.87
CA ASP A 22 -8.95 -5.44 -15.50
C ASP A 22 -9.30 -5.40 -14.00
N MET A 23 -8.38 -4.91 -13.15
CA MET A 23 -8.50 -4.87 -11.69
C MET A 23 -7.50 -3.87 -11.10
N LEU A 24 -7.88 -3.16 -10.05
CA LEU A 24 -6.99 -2.33 -9.25
C LEU A 24 -6.65 -3.02 -7.93
N VAL A 25 -5.37 -3.32 -7.71
CA VAL A 25 -4.85 -3.91 -6.48
C VAL A 25 -4.01 -2.88 -5.73
N VAL A 26 -4.40 -2.55 -4.50
CA VAL A 26 -3.68 -1.58 -3.67
C VAL A 26 -2.94 -2.31 -2.56
N VAL A 27 -1.61 -2.21 -2.58
CA VAL A 27 -0.72 -2.85 -1.60
C VAL A 27 -0.04 -1.78 -0.73
N PRO A 28 -0.44 -1.62 0.54
CA PRO A 28 0.13 -0.60 1.40
C PRO A 28 1.54 -0.99 1.87
N LEU A 29 2.55 -0.17 1.54
CA LEU A 29 3.90 -0.31 2.09
C LEU A 29 3.96 0.24 3.53
N PHE A 30 3.42 -0.53 4.46
CA PHE A 30 3.39 -0.21 5.89
C PHE A 30 3.79 -1.42 6.72
N LEU A 31 4.57 -1.20 7.80
CA LEU A 31 5.01 -2.28 8.69
C LEU A 31 3.91 -2.77 9.63
N ALA A 32 3.00 -1.91 10.09
CA ALA A 32 2.00 -2.27 11.09
C ALA A 32 0.66 -1.56 10.82
N LYS A 33 -0.44 -2.16 11.32
CA LYS A 33 -1.78 -1.57 11.29
C LYS A 33 -1.84 -0.36 12.23
N GLY A 34 -2.04 0.84 11.67
CA GLY A 34 -2.31 2.09 12.40
C GLY A 34 -3.64 2.71 11.96
N VAL A 35 -4.02 3.84 12.59
CA VAL A 35 -5.31 4.52 12.32
C VAL A 35 -5.48 4.87 10.83
N HIS A 36 -4.43 5.37 10.18
CA HIS A 36 -4.42 5.75 8.75
C HIS A 36 -4.74 4.59 7.79
N ILE A 37 -4.36 3.36 8.14
CA ILE A 37 -4.54 2.18 7.27
C ILE A 37 -5.99 1.71 7.25
N ASN A 38 -6.73 1.96 8.33
CA ASN A 38 -8.11 1.47 8.50
C ASN A 38 -9.17 2.54 8.18
N GLN A 39 -8.77 3.80 7.98
CA GLN A 39 -9.70 4.92 7.78
C GLN A 39 -9.33 5.71 6.52
N ASP A 40 -8.19 6.39 6.54
CA ASP A 40 -7.81 7.35 5.51
C ASP A 40 -7.57 6.68 4.13
N ILE A 41 -6.83 5.57 4.08
CA ILE A 41 -6.58 4.88 2.81
C ILE A 41 -7.89 4.32 2.21
N PRO A 42 -8.73 3.55 2.95
CA PRO A 42 -10.03 3.15 2.45
C PRO A 42 -10.89 4.30 1.94
N GLU A 43 -10.91 5.44 2.64
CA GLU A 43 -11.64 6.63 2.22
C GLU A 43 -11.13 7.20 0.88
N ILE A 44 -9.81 7.35 0.73
CA ILE A 44 -9.18 7.79 -0.53
C ILE A 44 -9.53 6.83 -1.68
N LEU A 45 -9.59 5.53 -1.40
CA LEU A 45 -9.93 4.49 -2.36
C LEU A 45 -11.43 4.41 -2.68
N GLY A 46 -12.30 5.15 -1.96
CA GLY A 46 -13.74 5.05 -2.09
C GLY A 46 -14.33 3.75 -1.52
N LEU A 47 -13.59 3.07 -0.63
CA LEU A 47 -14.04 1.87 0.06
C LEU A 47 -14.80 2.23 1.35
N PRO A 48 -15.87 1.51 1.71
CA PRO A 48 -16.47 1.64 3.02
C PRO A 48 -15.46 1.33 4.13
N LYS A 49 -15.61 1.99 5.29
CA LYS A 49 -14.68 1.82 6.41
C LYS A 49 -14.60 0.36 6.85
N GLY A 50 -13.38 -0.19 6.86
CA GLY A 50 -13.10 -1.57 7.25
C GLY A 50 -13.24 -2.59 6.12
N GLU A 51 -13.71 -2.18 4.94
CA GLU A 51 -13.78 -3.05 3.77
C GLU A 51 -12.44 -3.09 3.02
N GLN A 52 -12.19 -4.24 2.40
CA GLN A 52 -11.00 -4.48 1.58
C GLN A 52 -11.33 -4.72 0.10
N VAL A 53 -12.62 -4.75 -0.24
CA VAL A 53 -13.10 -5.07 -1.59
C VAL A 53 -14.13 -4.04 -2.01
N GLY A 54 -14.04 -3.59 -3.25
CA GLY A 54 -15.00 -2.67 -3.86
C GLY A 54 -14.84 -2.61 -5.37
N THR A 55 -15.21 -1.48 -5.94
CA THR A 55 -15.12 -1.24 -7.40
C THR A 55 -14.41 0.08 -7.67
N PHE A 56 -13.58 0.09 -8.71
CA PHE A 56 -12.92 1.29 -9.21
C PHE A 56 -13.51 1.70 -10.56
N GLN A 57 -13.73 3.00 -10.75
CA GLN A 57 -14.39 3.55 -11.95
C GLN A 57 -13.36 3.97 -13.00
N LEU A 58 -13.43 3.34 -14.17
CA LEU A 58 -12.65 3.66 -15.36
C LEU A 58 -13.51 4.36 -16.42
N ASN A 59 -12.86 4.92 -17.44
CA ASN A 59 -13.48 5.40 -18.65
C ASN A 59 -14.06 4.21 -19.42
N GLY A 60 -15.36 3.99 -19.31
CA GLY A 60 -16.08 2.93 -20.02
C GLY A 60 -16.52 1.75 -19.15
N GLY A 61 -16.28 1.76 -17.84
CA GLY A 61 -16.78 0.70 -16.96
C GLY A 61 -16.27 0.75 -15.52
N THR A 62 -16.59 -0.28 -14.76
CA THR A 62 -16.06 -0.50 -13.41
C THR A 62 -15.26 -1.80 -13.37
N VAL A 63 -14.20 -1.79 -12.58
CA VAL A 63 -13.35 -2.96 -12.34
C VAL A 63 -13.25 -3.27 -10.85
N PRO A 64 -12.90 -4.49 -10.45
CA PRO A 64 -12.70 -4.81 -9.05
C PRO A 64 -11.55 -4.00 -8.44
N LEU A 65 -11.75 -3.57 -7.20
CA LEU A 65 -10.76 -2.92 -6.36
C LEU A 65 -10.52 -3.79 -5.13
N VAL A 66 -9.26 -4.15 -4.87
CA VAL A 66 -8.88 -4.91 -3.67
C VAL A 66 -7.74 -4.23 -2.92
N TYR A 67 -7.89 -4.13 -1.61
CA TYR A 67 -6.95 -3.48 -0.70
C TYR A 67 -6.31 -4.51 0.24
N ALA A 68 -5.01 -4.72 0.07
CA ALA A 68 -4.26 -5.72 0.81
C ALA A 68 -4.00 -5.31 2.27
N ASN A 69 -3.66 -6.29 3.11
CA ASN A 69 -3.13 -6.03 4.44
C ASN A 69 -1.72 -5.40 4.35
N PRO A 70 -1.32 -4.58 5.34
CA PRO A 70 0.07 -4.17 5.49
C PRO A 70 0.97 -5.37 5.83
N ILE A 71 2.29 -5.17 5.74
CA ILE A 71 3.31 -6.21 5.96
C ILE A 71 3.09 -6.94 7.30
N GLY A 72 2.87 -6.19 8.39
CA GLY A 72 2.59 -6.76 9.69
C GLY A 72 3.77 -7.54 10.28
N SER A 73 3.45 -8.57 11.06
CA SER A 73 4.43 -9.47 11.69
C SER A 73 4.78 -10.62 10.76
N ASP A 74 5.54 -10.32 9.72
CA ASP A 74 6.03 -11.32 8.77
C ASP A 74 7.44 -11.84 9.17
N PRO A 75 7.72 -13.15 9.14
CA PRO A 75 9.05 -13.70 9.42
C PRO A 75 10.19 -13.08 8.58
N LEU A 76 9.92 -12.69 7.33
CA LEU A 76 10.90 -12.05 6.46
C LEU A 76 11.35 -10.69 7.00
N LEU A 77 10.49 -9.99 7.76
CA LEU A 77 10.88 -8.76 8.43
C LEU A 77 11.91 -9.04 9.53
N ALA A 78 11.76 -10.13 10.28
CA ALA A 78 12.74 -10.55 11.28
C ALA A 78 14.08 -10.92 10.62
N GLU A 79 14.06 -11.64 9.50
CA GLU A 79 15.27 -11.95 8.73
C GLU A 79 15.98 -10.67 8.24
N LEU A 80 15.23 -9.69 7.73
CA LEU A 80 15.78 -8.40 7.32
C LEU A 80 16.41 -7.65 8.51
N MET A 81 15.79 -7.69 9.68
CA MET A 81 16.35 -7.09 10.90
C MET A 81 17.68 -7.76 11.30
N LEU A 82 17.75 -9.09 11.24
CA LEU A 82 18.99 -9.83 11.53
C LEU A 82 20.09 -9.52 10.52
N LYS A 83 19.74 -9.39 9.24
CA LYS A 83 20.67 -8.94 8.20
C LYS A 83 21.21 -7.55 8.51
N ASN A 84 20.35 -6.59 8.83
CA ASN A 84 20.75 -5.22 9.14
C ASN A 84 21.66 -5.16 10.39
N ALA A 85 21.39 -5.98 11.40
CA ALA A 85 22.25 -6.11 12.57
C ALA A 85 23.63 -6.66 12.20
N SER A 86 23.68 -7.69 11.34
CA SER A 86 24.92 -8.26 10.84
C SER A 86 25.75 -7.25 10.05
N ASP A 87 25.10 -6.48 9.17
CA ASP A 87 25.73 -5.40 8.39
C ASP A 87 26.28 -4.29 9.30
N ALA A 88 25.58 -3.96 10.39
CA ALA A 88 26.06 -3.00 11.38
C ALA A 88 27.30 -3.51 12.12
N ILE A 89 27.33 -4.78 12.52
CA ILE A 89 28.49 -5.41 13.17
C ILE A 89 29.70 -5.46 12.23
N ALA A 90 29.48 -5.72 10.94
CA ALA A 90 30.55 -5.80 9.94
C ALA A 90 31.37 -4.50 9.84
N LYS A 91 30.77 -3.34 10.15
CA LYS A 91 31.47 -2.04 10.16
C LYS A 91 32.53 -1.90 11.26
N LEU A 92 32.52 -2.78 12.26
CA LEU A 92 33.53 -2.80 13.34
C LEU A 92 34.77 -3.64 12.99
N LYS A 93 34.75 -4.35 11.86
CA LYS A 93 35.91 -5.09 11.39
C LYS A 93 36.89 -4.10 10.73
N PRO A 94 38.19 -4.17 11.08
CA PRO A 94 39.21 -3.29 10.51
C PRO A 94 39.37 -3.47 9.00
#